data_AF-A0A2M8EDK8-F1
#
_entry.id   AF-A0A2M8EDK8-F1
#
_cell.length_a   1.000
_cell.length_b   1.000
_cell.length_c   1.000
_cell.angle_alpha   90.00
_cell.angle_beta   90.00
_cell.angle_gamma   90.00
#
_symmetry.space_group_name_H-M   'P 1'
#
loop_
_entity.id
_entity.type
_entity.pdbx_description
1 polymer ?
#
loop_
_entity_poly.entity_id
_entity_poly.type
_entity_poly.pdbx_seq_one_letter_code
_entity_poly.pdbx_strand_id
1 'polypeptide(L)' 'MWIVNYFCRPLGACLLVFLLCACTHQAWYEGFKTGAENECNKQPPGAREDCLKRVNRESYDRYEKERGARP' A
#
# COMPACT_ATOMS: atom_id res chain seq x y z
N MET A 1 -1.81 -14.40 1.64
CA MET A 1 -2.37 -13.19 2.28
C MET A 1 -2.30 -13.29 3.80
N TRP A 2 -1.09 -13.43 4.38
CA TRP A 2 -0.84 -13.55 5.83
C TRP A 2 0.28 -12.60 6.32
N ILE A 3 0.94 -11.87 5.42
CA ILE A 3 2.11 -11.01 5.72
C ILE A 3 1.71 -9.76 6.52
N VAL A 4 0.49 -9.25 6.34
CA VAL A 4 0.00 -8.04 7.05
C VAL A 4 -0.28 -8.33 8.53
N ASN A 5 -0.59 -9.58 8.90
CA ASN A 5 -1.09 -9.94 10.23
C ASN A 5 0.04 -10.13 11.27
N TYR A 6 1.27 -10.39 10.83
CA TYR A 6 2.42 -10.58 11.73
C TYR A 6 3.09 -9.26 12.15
N PHE A 7 2.86 -8.17 11.43
CA PHE A 7 3.47 -6.86 11.74
C PHE A 7 2.66 -6.02 12.75
N CYS A 8 1.41 -6.40 13.04
CA CYS A 8 0.49 -5.61 13.85
C CYS A 8 -0.29 -6.49 14.85
N ARG A 9 0.40 -7.36 15.61
CA ARG A 9 -0.27 -8.21 16.61
C ARG A 9 0.54 -8.28 17.92
N PRO A 10 0.29 -7.38 18.88
CA PRO A 10 0.88 -7.47 20.21
C PRO A 10 0.06 -8.42 21.08
N LEU A 11 0.70 -9.50 21.52
CA LEU A 11 0.18 -10.39 22.57
C LEU A 11 0.44 -9.72 23.93
N GLY A 12 -0.56 -9.11 24.57
CA GLY A 12 -0.58 -8.94 26.04
C GLY A 12 -0.96 -7.60 26.69
N ALA A 13 -1.21 -6.49 25.98
CA ALA A 13 -1.53 -5.19 26.62
C ALA A 13 -2.66 -4.43 25.89
N CYS A 14 -3.91 -4.80 26.18
CA CYS A 14 -5.06 -4.64 25.26
C CYS A 14 -5.67 -3.23 25.04
N LEU A 15 -5.21 -2.12 25.65
CA LEU A 15 -5.87 -0.81 25.43
C LEU A 15 -5.04 0.22 24.64
N LEU A 16 -3.72 0.25 24.82
CA LEU A 16 -2.82 1.14 24.07
C LEU A 16 -2.61 0.71 22.61
N VAL A 17 -2.96 -0.53 22.30
CA VAL A 17 -2.80 -1.17 20.99
C VAL A 17 -3.85 -0.70 19.99
N PHE A 18 -5.08 -0.40 20.43
CA PHE A 18 -6.13 0.05 19.52
C PHE A 18 -5.81 1.41 18.87
N LEU A 19 -5.08 2.29 19.58
CA LEU A 19 -4.60 3.57 19.04
C LEU A 19 -3.49 3.40 17.99
N LEU A 20 -2.81 2.25 17.97
CA LEU A 20 -1.78 1.88 16.99
C LEU A 20 -2.32 0.95 15.89
N CYS A 21 -3.52 0.39 16.05
CA CYS A 21 -4.20 -0.48 15.08
C CYS A 21 -4.89 0.28 13.94
N ALA A 22 -4.76 1.60 13.84
CA ALA A 22 -5.05 2.30 12.61
C ALA A 22 -3.94 1.98 11.60
N CYS A 23 -3.95 0.79 10.99
CA CYS A 23 -3.30 0.57 9.71
C CYS A 23 -3.91 1.59 8.75
N THR A 24 -3.24 2.74 8.59
CA THR A 24 -3.79 3.81 7.78
C THR A 24 -3.87 3.30 6.35
N HIS A 25 -5.02 3.54 5.72
CA HIS A 25 -5.24 3.08 4.37
C HIS A 25 -4.26 3.74 3.38
N GLN A 26 -3.75 4.91 3.76
CA GLN A 26 -2.60 5.58 3.14
C GLN A 26 -1.33 4.74 3.21
N ALA A 27 -0.93 4.24 4.38
CA ALA A 27 0.29 3.43 4.51
C ALA A 27 0.20 2.14 3.69
N TRP A 28 -0.99 1.52 3.65
CA TRP A 28 -1.22 0.34 2.81
C TRP A 28 -1.12 0.69 1.31
N TYR A 29 -1.76 1.77 0.88
CA TYR A 29 -1.73 2.23 -0.51
C TYR A 29 -0.30 2.55 -0.98
N GLU A 30 0.42 3.37 -0.22
CA GLU A 30 1.79 3.77 -0.55
C GLU A 30 2.74 2.57 -0.53
N GLY A 31 2.58 1.66 0.45
CA GLY A 31 3.36 0.43 0.52
C GLY A 31 3.13 -0.47 -0.70
N PHE A 32 1.87 -0.62 -1.13
CA PHE A 32 1.54 -1.41 -2.32
C PHE A 32 2.07 -0.78 -3.61
N LYS A 33 1.90 0.55 -3.78
CA LYS A 33 2.45 1.31 -4.90
C LYS A 33 3.97 1.18 -5.00
N THR A 34 4.67 1.44 -3.90
CA THR A 34 6.13 1.32 -3.81
C THR A 34 6.60 -0.11 -4.12
N GLY A 35 5.88 -1.12 -3.62
CA GLY A 35 6.18 -2.52 -3.93
C GLY A 35 6.08 -2.83 -5.42
N ALA A 36 5.06 -2.31 -6.10
CA ALA A 36 4.89 -2.47 -7.55
C ALA A 36 5.98 -1.73 -8.35
N GLU A 37 6.35 -0.52 -7.94
CA GLU A 37 7.47 0.22 -8.57
C GLU A 37 8.79 -0.55 -8.44
N ASN A 38 9.07 -1.09 -7.25
CA ASN A 38 10.26 -1.88 -7.01
C ASN A 38 10.29 -3.15 -7.87
N GLU A 39 9.14 -3.80 -8.08
CA GLU A 39 9.05 -4.95 -8.99
C GLU A 39 9.35 -4.56 -10.44
N CYS A 40 8.88 -3.39 -10.90
CA CYS A 40 9.26 -2.89 -12.21
C CYS A 40 10.76 -2.59 -12.33
N ASN A 41 11.40 -2.10 -11.27
CA ASN A 41 12.83 -1.81 -11.27
C ASN A 41 13.73 -3.06 -11.38
N LYS A 42 13.18 -4.26 -11.15
CA LYS A 42 13.89 -5.53 -11.37
C LYS A 42 13.88 -5.98 -12.84
N GLN A 43 13.05 -5.37 -13.67
CA GLN A 43 12.93 -5.70 -15.08
C GLN A 43 14.06 -5.07 -15.91
N PRO A 44 14.44 -5.65 -17.07
CA PRO A 44 15.35 -5.01 -18.01
C PRO A 44 14.80 -3.65 -18.48
N PRO A 45 15.65 -2.70 -18.91
CA PRO A 45 15.26 -1.32 -19.22
C PRO A 45 13.97 -1.23 -20.06
N GLY A 46 13.93 -1.82 -21.27
CA GLY A 46 12.73 -1.73 -22.12
C GLY A 46 11.43 -2.28 -21.50
N ALA A 47 11.52 -3.32 -20.65
CA ALA A 47 10.35 -3.89 -19.98
C ALA A 47 9.96 -3.10 -18.72
N ARG A 48 10.92 -2.42 -18.09
CA ARG A 48 10.70 -1.58 -16.91
C ARG A 48 9.81 -0.40 -17.23
N GLU A 49 10.08 0.34 -18.30
CA GLU A 49 9.28 1.51 -18.65
C GLU A 49 7.81 1.14 -18.94
N ASP A 50 7.59 0.03 -19.65
CA ASP A 50 6.24 -0.48 -19.91
C ASP A 50 5.57 -1.01 -18.64
N CYS A 51 6.32 -1.59 -17.71
CA CYS A 51 5.82 -1.95 -16.39
C CYS A 51 5.36 -0.73 -15.59
N LEU A 52 6.18 0.32 -15.55
CA LEU A 52 5.90 1.56 -14.80
C LEU A 52 4.68 2.30 -15.34
N LYS A 53 4.28 2.10 -16.60
CA LYS A 53 3.02 2.66 -17.15
C LYS A 53 1.77 2.02 -16.53
N ARG A 54 1.88 0.82 -15.98
CA ARG A 54 0.77 0.08 -15.35
C ARG A 54 0.67 0.30 -13.84
N VAL A 55 1.72 0.83 -13.22
CA VAL A 55 1.70 1.16 -11.79
C VAL A 55 0.84 2.40 -11.55
N ASN A 56 0.03 2.38 -10.50
CA ASN A 56 -0.79 3.52 -10.11
C ASN A 56 0.11 4.69 -9.69
N ARG A 57 0.00 5.84 -10.36
CA ARG A 57 0.81 7.04 -10.09
C ARG A 57 0.07 8.11 -9.30
N GLU A 58 -1.22 7.92 -9.05
CA GLU A 58 -2.05 8.89 -8.34
C GLU A 58 -1.60 9.04 -6.88
N SER A 59 -1.84 10.23 -6.32
CA SER A 59 -1.67 10.45 -4.88
C SER A 59 -2.78 9.73 -4.10
N TYR A 60 -2.48 9.39 -2.85
CA TYR A 60 -3.48 8.75 -1.99
C TYR A 60 -4.77 9.58 -1.85
N ASP A 61 -4.68 10.90 -1.70
CA ASP A 61 -5.86 11.77 -1.55
C ASP A 61 -6.80 11.71 -2.76
N ARG A 62 -6.21 11.67 -3.97
CA ARG A 62 -7.00 11.55 -5.19
C ARG A 62 -7.60 10.15 -5.33
N TYR A 63 -6.83 9.12 -5.02
CA TYR A 63 -7.30 7.74 -4.97
C TYR A 63 -8.46 7.55 -3.98
N GLU A 64 -8.40 8.14 -2.78
CA GLU A 64 -9.49 8.11 -1.80
C GLU A 64 -10.73 8.84 -2.31
N LYS A 65 -10.57 10.04 -2.87
CA LYS A 65 -11.68 10.81 -3.43
C LYS A 65 -12.38 10.07 -4.56
N GLU A 66 -11.62 9.47 -5.47
CA GLU A 66 -12.15 8.69 -6.59
C GLU A 66 -12.83 7.39 -6.12
N ARG A 67 -12.31 6.74 -5.08
CA ARG A 67 -12.96 5.56 -4.50
C ARG A 67 -14.26 5.91 -3.78
N GLY A 68 -14.27 6.98 -2.99
CA GLY A 68 -15.44 7.44 -2.25
C GLY A 68 -16.56 8.01 -3.13
N ALA A 69 -16.24 8.38 -4.38
CA ALA A 69 -17.19 8.87 -5.37
C ALA A 69 -17.83 7.76 -6.23
N ARG A 70 -17.40 6.50 -6.11
CA ARG A 70 -18.08 5.37 -6.78
C ARG A 70 -19.37 5.04 -6.03
N PRO A 71 -20.54 4.99 -6.70
CA PRO A 71 -21.81 4.65 -6.07
C PRO A 71 -21.85 3.20 -5.57
#